data_AF-A0A954HKL8-F1
#
_entry.id   AF-A0A954HKL8-F1
#
_cell.length_a   1.000
_cell.length_b   1.000
_cell.length_c   1.000
_cell.angle_alpha   90.00
_cell.angle_beta   90.00
_cell.angle_gamma   90.00
#
_symmetry.space_group_name_H-M   'P 1'
#
loop_
_entity.id
_entity.type
_entity.pdbx_description
1 polymer ?
#
loop_
_entity_poly.entity_id
_entity_poly.type
_entity_poly.pdbx_seq_one_letter_code
_entity_poly.pdbx_strand_id
1 'polypeptide(L)'
;MKPLNFNFLRRSYWAVLVVASLMLSASVVCADEGDAAERLFTLKVLPLLKEKCLGCHGNDAQDIKGEYSIVDREQLLRGGESGDVAVVPGK
;
A
#
# COMPACT_ATOMS: atom_id res chain seq x y z
N MET A 1 -51.06 -2.89 -33.98
CA MET A 1 -50.16 -3.25 -32.86
C MET A 1 -48.93 -3.92 -33.47
N LYS A 2 -47.73 -3.32 -33.38
CA LYS A 2 -46.51 -3.85 -34.02
C LYS A 2 -45.87 -4.92 -33.12
N PRO A 3 -45.47 -6.09 -33.63
CA PRO A 3 -44.88 -7.14 -32.80
C PRO A 3 -43.49 -6.72 -32.32
N LEU A 4 -43.23 -6.87 -31.02
CA LEU A 4 -41.90 -6.66 -30.45
C LEU A 4 -40.93 -7.71 -31.01
N ASN A 5 -39.82 -7.25 -31.56
CA ASN A 5 -38.78 -8.10 -32.14
C ASN A 5 -37.84 -8.62 -31.03
N PHE A 6 -38.12 -9.83 -30.55
CA PHE A 6 -37.38 -10.47 -29.45
C PHE A 6 -35.89 -10.67 -29.71
N ASN A 7 -35.46 -10.81 -30.98
CA ASN A 7 -34.04 -10.94 -31.32
C ASN A 7 -33.26 -9.63 -31.11
N PHE A 8 -33.92 -8.48 -31.27
CA PHE A 8 -33.33 -7.18 -30.99
C PHE A 8 -33.10 -6.96 -29.49
N LEU A 9 -34.04 -7.41 -28.66
CA LEU A 9 -33.94 -7.32 -27.21
C LEU A 9 -32.87 -8.26 -26.65
N ARG A 10 -32.76 -9.49 -27.19
CA ARG A 10 -31.75 -10.48 -26.79
C ARG A 10 -30.32 -10.06 -27.15
N ARG A 11 -30.15 -9.43 -28.32
CA ARG A 11 -28.86 -8.94 -28.82
C ARG A 11 -28.40 -7.68 -28.08
N SER A 12 -29.33 -6.82 -27.71
CA SER A 12 -29.06 -5.66 -26.85
C SER A 12 -28.68 -6.08 -25.43
N TYR A 13 -29.37 -7.09 -24.88
CA TYR A 13 -29.05 -7.64 -23.56
C TYR A 13 -27.67 -8.30 -23.51
N TRP A 14 -27.31 -9.09 -24.52
CA TRP A 14 -25.96 -9.67 -24.64
C TRP A 14 -24.87 -8.61 -24.80
N ALA A 15 -25.10 -7.56 -25.58
CA ALA A 15 -24.14 -6.47 -25.72
C ALA A 15 -23.90 -5.74 -24.38
N VAL A 16 -24.97 -5.50 -23.60
CA VAL A 16 -24.86 -4.91 -22.26
C VAL A 16 -24.09 -5.81 -21.31
N LEU A 17 -24.34 -7.13 -21.33
CA LEU A 17 -23.62 -8.08 -20.49
C LEU A 17 -22.11 -8.17 -20.82
N VAL A 18 -21.75 -8.14 -22.10
CA VAL A 18 -20.34 -8.16 -22.52
C VAL A 18 -19.64 -6.86 -22.12
N VAL A 19 -20.29 -5.70 -22.32
CA VAL A 19 -19.72 -4.40 -21.91
C VAL A 19 -19.59 -4.30 -20.39
N ALA A 20 -20.58 -4.77 -19.62
CA ALA A 20 -20.51 -4.81 -18.16
C ALA A 20 -19.40 -5.75 -17.67
N SER A 21 -19.22 -6.90 -18.32
CA SER A 21 -18.13 -7.84 -17.99
C SER A 21 -16.75 -7.28 -18.34
N LEU A 22 -16.63 -6.47 -19.40
CA LEU A 22 -15.37 -5.83 -19.80
C LEU A 22 -15.00 -4.64 -18.89
N MET A 23 -16.00 -3.92 -18.37
CA MET A 23 -15.78 -2.84 -17.39
C MET A 23 -15.35 -3.37 -16.02
N LEU A 24 -15.81 -4.57 -15.64
CA LEU A 24 -15.47 -5.19 -14.36
C LEU A 24 -14.01 -5.67 -14.29
N SER A 25 -13.41 -6.06 -15.41
CA SER A 25 -12.04 -6.57 -15.48
C SER A 25 -10.95 -5.48 -15.45
N ALA A 26 -11.29 -4.22 -15.71
CA ALA A 26 -10.33 -3.11 -15.67
C ALA A 26 -9.84 -2.75 -14.25
N SER A 27 -10.63 -3.06 -13.22
CA SER A 27 -10.31 -2.70 -11.83
C SER A 27 -9.28 -3.61 -11.15
N VAL A 28 -8.93 -4.75 -11.77
CA VAL A 28 -8.09 -5.80 -11.13
C VAL A 28 -6.59 -5.60 -11.41
N VAL A 29 -6.20 -4.72 -12.33
CA VAL A 29 -4.83 -4.66 -12.87
C VAL A 29 -3.87 -3.77 -12.06
N CYS A 30 -4.34 -3.01 -11.06
CA CYS A 30 -3.52 -1.98 -10.39
C CYS A 30 -2.87 -2.39 -9.05
N ALA A 31 -2.91 -3.65 -8.63
CA ALA A 31 -2.39 -4.05 -7.32
C ALA A 31 -1.39 -5.22 -7.45
N ASP A 32 -0.09 -4.91 -7.48
CA ASP A 32 0.94 -5.97 -7.39
C ASP A 32 2.17 -5.53 -6.58
N GLU A 33 2.75 -4.36 -6.88
CA GLU A 33 4.03 -3.97 -6.24
C GLU A 33 3.88 -3.50 -4.79
N GLY A 34 2.82 -2.75 -4.48
CA GLY A 34 2.60 -2.21 -3.12
C GLY A 34 2.27 -3.28 -2.08
N ASP A 35 1.53 -4.33 -2.46
CA ASP A 35 1.14 -5.41 -1.54
C ASP A 35 2.33 -6.29 -1.15
N ALA A 36 3.24 -6.56 -2.10
CA ALA A 36 4.44 -7.34 -1.82
C ALA A 36 5.39 -6.61 -0.84
N ALA A 37 5.61 -5.31 -1.05
CA ALA A 37 6.46 -4.48 -0.19
C ALA A 37 5.89 -4.38 1.24
N GLU A 38 4.58 -4.13 1.37
CA GLU A 38 3.90 -4.03 2.66
C GLU A 38 3.99 -5.34 3.46
N ARG A 39 3.77 -6.48 2.80
CA ARG A 39 3.91 -7.80 3.42
C ARG A 39 5.33 -8.07 3.89
N LEU A 40 6.33 -7.76 3.07
CA LEU A 40 7.74 -7.90 3.45
C LEU A 40 8.07 -7.03 4.66
N PHE A 41 7.66 -5.76 4.66
CA PHE A 41 7.89 -4.86 5.79
C PHE A 41 7.21 -5.39 7.06
N THR A 42 5.92 -5.68 7.01
CA THR A 42 5.13 -6.10 8.17
C THR A 42 5.61 -7.43 8.74
N LEU A 43 5.97 -8.40 7.90
CA LEU A 43 6.32 -9.75 8.36
C LEU A 43 7.81 -9.93 8.67
N LYS A 44 8.70 -9.11 8.09
CA LYS A 44 10.15 -9.29 8.22
C LYS A 44 10.86 -8.11 8.87
N VAL A 45 10.52 -6.88 8.50
CA VAL A 45 11.23 -5.68 8.98
C VAL A 45 10.67 -5.19 10.31
N LEU A 46 9.36 -4.99 10.41
CA LEU A 46 8.70 -4.46 11.59
C LEU A 46 8.99 -5.26 12.88
N PRO A 47 9.01 -6.61 12.88
CA PRO A 47 9.34 -7.38 14.08
C PRO A 47 10.77 -7.09 14.58
N LEU A 48 11.72 -6.95 13.67
CA LEU A 48 13.11 -6.63 14.00
C LEU A 48 13.22 -5.22 14.60
N LEU A 49 12.53 -4.24 14.01
CA LEU A 49 12.51 -2.89 14.55
C LEU A 49 11.89 -2.85 15.95
N LYS A 50 10.78 -3.57 16.18
CA LYS A 50 10.15 -3.70 17.49
C LYS A 50 11.09 -4.28 18.53
N GLU A 51 11.80 -5.35 18.18
CA GLU A 51 12.67 -6.05 19.13
C GLU A 51 13.97 -5.31 19.41
N LYS A 52 14.56 -4.65 18.40
CA LYS A 52 15.94 -4.14 18.46
C LYS A 52 16.06 -2.62 18.53
N CYS A 53 15.07 -1.88 18.03
CA CYS A 53 15.21 -0.44 17.81
C CYS A 53 14.18 0.39 18.60
N LEU A 54 12.91 -0.01 18.58
CA LEU A 54 11.81 0.80 19.13
C LEU A 54 11.89 0.98 20.65
N GLY A 55 12.63 0.13 21.36
CA GLY A 55 12.86 0.31 22.80
C GLY A 55 13.62 1.60 23.16
N CYS A 56 14.35 2.22 22.23
CA CYS A 56 15.05 3.50 22.45
C CYS A 56 14.82 4.53 21.34
N HIS A 57 14.20 4.14 20.22
CA HIS A 57 13.98 5.02 19.05
C HIS A 57 12.53 4.96 18.55
N GLY A 58 11.53 4.78 19.43
CA GLY A 58 10.14 5.03 19.02
C GLY A 58 9.00 4.71 19.99
N ASN A 59 9.08 3.67 20.82
CA ASN A 59 7.92 3.15 21.57
C ASN A 59 7.36 4.14 22.61
N ASP A 60 8.23 4.86 23.30
CA ASP A 60 7.86 5.95 24.22
C ASP A 60 8.73 7.18 23.89
N ALA A 61 8.11 8.35 23.78
CA ALA A 61 8.80 9.61 23.55
C ALA A 61 9.78 9.96 24.69
N GLN A 62 9.50 9.48 25.89
CA GLN A 62 10.30 9.69 27.10
C GLN A 62 11.60 8.88 27.09
N ASP A 63 11.60 7.75 26.36
CA ASP A 63 12.72 6.81 26.27
C ASP A 63 13.55 6.99 24.99
N ILE A 64 13.25 8.03 24.19
CA ILE A 64 14.00 8.36 22.98
C ILE A 64 15.44 8.73 23.33
N LYS A 65 16.40 8.06 22.70
CA LYS A 65 17.84 8.32 22.83
C LYS A 65 18.39 8.97 21.58
N GLY A 66 19.43 9.80 21.75
CA GLY A 66 20.17 10.42 20.64
C GLY A 66 19.30 11.23 19.69
N GLU A 67 18.19 11.80 20.18
CA GLU A 67 17.25 12.63 19.42
C GLU A 67 16.71 11.97 18.13
N TYR A 68 16.68 10.63 18.09
CA TYR A 68 16.35 9.88 16.89
C TYR A 68 15.12 9.01 17.08
N SER A 69 14.14 9.16 16.19
CA SER A 69 12.93 8.34 16.14
C SER A 69 12.79 7.71 14.76
N ILE A 70 12.46 6.41 14.74
CA ILE A 70 12.23 5.66 13.51
C ILE A 70 10.75 5.43 13.20
N VAL A 71 9.85 5.95 14.03
CA VAL A 71 8.39 5.90 13.81
C VAL A 71 7.83 7.17 13.16
N ASP A 72 8.64 8.23 13.13
CA ASP A 72 8.36 9.48 12.44
C ASP A 72 9.23 9.56 11.18
N ARG A 73 8.62 9.81 10.03
CA ARG A 73 9.32 9.73 8.75
C ARG A 73 10.35 10.85 8.61
N GLU A 74 10.02 12.04 9.07
CA GLU A 74 10.89 13.21 9.01
C GLU A 74 12.14 13.01 9.89
N GLN A 75 11.98 12.49 11.10
CA GLN A 75 13.10 12.19 12.01
C GLN A 75 13.94 11.00 11.52
N LEU A 76 13.32 9.95 10.97
CA LEU A 76 14.03 8.82 10.35
C LEU A 76 14.99 9.28 9.26
N LEU A 77 14.57 10.23 8.42
CA LEU A 77 15.37 10.74 7.31
C LEU A 77 16.38 11.80 7.73
N ARG A 78 16.07 12.60 8.74
CA ARG A 78 16.98 13.63 9.26
C ARG A 78 18.19 13.01 9.97
N GLY A 79 17.99 11.87 10.63
CA GLY A 79 18.97 11.34 11.58
C GLY A 79 18.83 11.96 12.97
N GLY A 80 19.67 11.49 13.89
CA GLY A 80 19.71 11.94 15.28
C GLY A 80 20.85 12.89 15.58
N GLU A 81 21.30 12.86 16.84
CA GLU A 81 22.42 13.64 17.37
C GLU A 81 23.73 13.48 16.57
N SER A 82 23.94 12.34 15.90
CA SER A 82 25.12 12.12 15.06
C SER A 82 25.20 13.04 13.84
N GLY A 83 24.06 13.57 13.39
CA GLY A 83 23.96 14.37 12.16
C GLY A 83 24.07 13.55 10.86
N ASP A 84 24.24 12.23 10.97
CA ASP A 84 24.33 11.33 9.82
C ASP A 84 22.95 10.89 9.33
N VAL A 85 22.80 10.78 8.01
CA VAL A 85 21.57 10.25 7.41
C VAL A 85 21.45 8.77 7.70
N ALA A 86 20.42 8.38 8.45
CA ALA A 86 20.22 6.99 8.84
C ALA A 86 19.54 6.14 7.75
N VAL A 87 18.69 6.75 6.92
CA VAL A 87 17.98 6.06 5.83
C VAL A 87 17.97 6.93 4.57
N VAL A 88 18.37 6.36 3.44
CA VAL A 88 18.29 7.00 2.11
C VAL A 88 17.28 6.23 1.25
N PRO A 89 16.10 6.80 0.95
CA PRO A 89 15.09 6.11 0.14
C PRO A 89 15.63 5.69 -1.23
N GLY A 90 15.42 4.42 -1.59
CA GLY A 90 15.81 3.88 -2.89
C GLY A 90 17.29 3.51 -3.04
N LYS A 91 18.06 3.50 -1.95
CA LYS A 91 19.43 2.99 -1.91
C LYS A 91 19.58 1.78 -1.01
#